data_AF-A0A2P8W5V0-F1
#
_entry.id   AF-A0A2P8W5V0-F1
#
_cell.length_a   1.000
_cell.length_b   1.000
_cell.length_c   1.000
_cell.angle_alpha   90.00
_cell.angle_beta   90.00
_cell.angle_gamma   90.00
#
_symmetry.space_group_name_H-M   'P 1'
#
loop_
_entity.id
_entity.type
_entity.pdbx_description
1 polymer ?
#
loop_
_entity_poly.entity_id
_entity_poly.type
_entity_poly.pdbx_seq_one_letter_code
_entity_poly.pdbx_strand_id
1 'polypeptide(L)'
;MQPFKPTHYLISQTRKIPVKVVSQGIHSQIYTEAEWGRATAPAFEVRSKLGIFCRGVQVVGHDLEPITIDTQRQKQTVSGAT
;
A
#
# COMPACT_ATOMS: atom_id res chain seq x y z
N MET A 1 9.01 1.57 17.81
CA MET A 1 8.03 1.29 16.74
C MET A 1 8.77 1.28 15.41
N GLN A 2 8.54 0.31 14.53
CA GLN A 2 9.19 0.30 13.21
C GLN A 2 8.67 1.47 12.36
N PRO A 3 9.54 2.19 11.63
CA PRO A 3 9.10 3.24 10.73
C PRO A 3 8.19 2.69 9.62
N PHE A 4 7.26 3.51 9.14
CA PHE A 4 6.44 3.16 7.99
C PHE A 4 7.33 3.10 6.74
N LYS A 5 7.45 1.90 6.16
CA LYS A 5 8.13 1.66 4.90
C LYS A 5 7.12 1.04 3.94
N PRO A 6 6.57 1.81 2.99
CA PRO A 6 5.59 1.26 2.05
C PRO A 6 6.26 0.24 1.14
N THR A 7 5.51 -0.81 0.81
CA THR A 7 5.97 -1.88 -0.08
C THR A 7 5.20 -1.90 -1.39
N HIS A 8 3.97 -1.37 -1.38
CA HIS A 8 3.08 -1.35 -2.53
C HIS A 8 2.36 0.01 -2.62
N TYR A 9 1.81 0.29 -3.79
CA TYR A 9 0.77 1.27 -3.97
C TYR A 9 -0.58 0.57 -4.06
N LEU A 10 -1.54 1.00 -3.25
CA LEU A 10 -2.95 0.70 -3.45
C LEU A 10 -3.49 1.71 -4.47
N ILE A 11 -3.90 1.20 -5.62
CA ILE A 11 -4.35 2.00 -6.75
C ILE A 11 -5.86 1.84 -6.86
N SER A 12 -6.56 2.97 -6.94
CA SER A 12 -7.94 3.04 -7.37
C SER A 12 -8.03 3.95 -8.60
N GLN A 13 -9.22 4.08 -9.18
CA GLN A 13 -9.44 4.96 -10.35
C GLN A 13 -8.98 6.41 -10.13
N THR A 14 -8.99 6.90 -8.89
CA THR A 14 -8.73 8.32 -8.58
C THR A 14 -7.51 8.55 -7.71
N ARG A 15 -6.92 7.49 -7.12
CA ARG A 15 -5.87 7.64 -6.11
C ARG A 15 -4.83 6.54 -6.21
N LYS A 16 -3.59 6.91 -5.90
CA LYS A 16 -2.46 6.00 -5.71
C LYS A 16 -1.91 6.23 -4.30
N ILE A 17 -2.15 5.28 -3.40
CA ILE A 17 -1.86 5.43 -1.97
C ILE A 17 -0.71 4.50 -1.59
N PRO A 18 0.39 4.99 -1.01
CA PRO A 18 1.47 4.12 -0.53
C PRO A 18 0.97 3.31 0.69
N VAL A 19 1.16 1.99 0.63
CA VAL A 19 0.72 1.06 1.66
C VAL A 19 1.82 0.06 1.99
N LYS A 20 1.79 -0.47 3.21
CA LYS A 20 2.63 -1.57 3.64
C LYS A 20 1.81 -2.85 3.67
N VAL A 21 2.16 -3.79 2.80
CA VAL A 21 1.55 -5.12 2.75
C VAL A 21 2.35 -6.06 3.65
N VAL A 22 1.69 -6.74 4.58
CA VAL A 22 2.27 -7.69 5.52
C VAL A 22 1.53 -9.03 5.42
N SER A 23 2.24 -10.10 5.12
CA SER A 23 1.65 -11.44 5.04
C SER A 23 1.27 -11.97 6.43
N GLN A 24 0.02 -12.42 6.59
CA GLN A 24 -0.49 -13.11 7.77
C GLN A 24 -1.14 -14.44 7.38
N GLY A 25 -0.31 -15.47 7.21
CA GLY A 25 -0.78 -16.81 6.84
C GLY A 25 -1.38 -16.82 5.43
N ILE A 26 -2.69 -17.06 5.33
CA ILE A 26 -3.41 -17.23 4.06
C ILE A 26 -3.82 -15.92 3.37
N HIS A 27 -3.75 -14.80 4.09
CA HIS A 27 -4.07 -13.47 3.58
C HIS A 27 -2.96 -12.49 3.95
N SER A 28 -2.88 -11.38 3.23
CA SER A 28 -1.97 -10.29 3.59
C SER A 28 -2.78 -9.07 4.02
N GLN A 29 -2.32 -8.41 5.06
CA GLN A 29 -2.93 -7.19 5.55
C GLN A 29 -2.29 -5.98 4.88
N ILE A 30 -3.12 -4.96 4.60
CA ILE A 30 -2.71 -3.73 3.92
C ILE A 30 -2.81 -2.60 4.93
N TYR A 31 -1.67 -2.02 5.29
CA TYR A 31 -1.57 -0.92 6.23
C TYR A 31 -1.31 0.39 5.51
N THR A 32 -2.14 1.39 5.79
CA THR A 32 -1.78 2.79 5.52
C THR A 32 -0.78 3.31 6.56
N GLU A 33 -0.14 4.44 6.27
CA GLU A 33 0.78 5.09 7.22
C GLU A 33 0.10 5.41 8.56
N ALA A 34 -1.15 5.88 8.50
CA ALA A 34 -1.94 6.22 9.68
C ALA A 34 -2.25 4.99 10.56
N GLU A 35 -2.57 3.85 9.95
CA GLU A 35 -2.84 2.59 10.66
C GLU A 35 -1.55 2.01 11.27
N TRP A 36 -0.44 2.07 10.54
CA TRP A 36 0.86 1.57 10.99
C TRP A 36 1.36 2.30 12.25
N GLY A 37 1.17 3.63 12.31
CA GLY A 37 1.58 4.44 13.45
C GLY A 37 0.71 4.29 14.70
N ARG A 38 -0.53 3.80 14.55
CA ARG A 38 -1.53 3.77 15.64
C ARG A 38 -1.83 2.38 16.20
N ALA A 39 -1.06 1.35 15.81
CA ALA A 39 -1.31 -0.05 16.19
C ALA A 39 -2.78 -0.48 15.98
N THR A 40 -3.44 0.11 14.98
CA THR A 40 -4.84 -0.15 14.67
C THR A 40 -4.92 -1.32 13.71
N ALA A 41 -5.95 -2.16 13.85
CA ALA A 41 -6.19 -3.24 12.90
C ALA A 41 -6.42 -2.65 11.50
N PRO A 42 -5.72 -3.15 10.47
CA PRO A 42 -5.87 -2.65 9.10
C PRO A 42 -7.26 -2.98 8.59
N ALA A 43 -7.92 -2.01 7.94
CA ALA A 43 -9.25 -2.24 7.38
C ALA A 43 -9.21 -3.14 6.13
N PHE A 44 -8.07 -3.18 5.43
CA PHE A 44 -7.91 -3.86 4.15
C PHE A 44 -7.05 -5.13 4.26
N GLU A 45 -7.47 -6.16 3.55
CA GLU A 45 -6.73 -7.40 3.36
C GLU A 45 -6.71 -7.77 1.87
N VAL A 46 -5.68 -8.47 1.43
CA VAL A 46 -5.61 -9.11 0.12
C VAL A 46 -5.51 -10.61 0.31
N ARG A 47 -6.35 -11.33 -0.44
CA ARG A 47 -6.37 -12.79 -0.47
C ARG A 47 -5.92 -13.23 -1.85
N SER A 48 -4.86 -14.02 -1.91
CA SER A 48 -4.34 -14.54 -3.18
C SER A 48 -5.45 -15.21 -3.97
N LYS A 49 -5.58 -14.86 -5.25
CA LYS A 49 -6.63 -15.34 -6.19
C LYS A 49 -8.04 -14.83 -5.95
N LEU A 50 -8.35 -14.23 -4.79
CA LEU A 50 -9.68 -13.68 -4.49
C LEU A 50 -9.73 -12.14 -4.60
N GLY A 51 -8.60 -11.45 -4.46
CA GLY A 51 -8.51 -10.00 -4.58
C GLY A 51 -8.49 -9.28 -3.23
N ILE A 52 -8.92 -8.01 -3.24
CA ILE A 52 -8.82 -7.10 -2.08
C ILE A 52 -10.17 -7.06 -1.35
N PHE A 53 -10.12 -7.04 -0.02
CA PHE A 53 -11.29 -6.97 0.85
C PHE A 53 -11.12 -5.82 1.85
N CYS A 54 -12.21 -5.13 2.15
CA CYS A 54 -12.31 -4.17 3.23
C CYS A 54 -13.28 -4.72 4.28
N ARG A 55 -12.78 -4.99 5.49
CA ARG A 55 -13.58 -5.56 6.61
C ARG A 55 -14.43 -6.77 6.20
N GLY A 56 -13.86 -7.67 5.40
CA GLY A 56 -14.52 -8.89 4.92
C GLY A 56 -15.39 -8.73 3.67
N VAL A 57 -15.58 -7.52 3.14
CA VAL A 57 -16.30 -7.25 1.89
C VAL A 57 -15.31 -7.11 0.75
N GLN A 58 -15.48 -7.88 -0.33
CA GLN A 58 -14.63 -7.76 -1.51
C GLN A 58 -14.82 -6.39 -2.17
N VAL A 59 -13.72 -5.69 -2.43
CA VAL A 59 -13.72 -4.41 -3.14
C VAL A 59 -13.14 -4.57 -4.53
N VAL A 60 -13.81 -3.96 -5.51
CA VAL A 60 -13.40 -3.99 -6.93
C VAL A 60 -12.78 -2.65 -7.33
N GLY A 61 -12.07 -2.64 -8.47
CA GLY A 61 -11.41 -1.43 -8.99
C GLY A 61 -10.25 -0.95 -8.11
N HIS A 62 -9.69 -1.85 -7.31
CA HIS A 62 -8.50 -1.62 -6.51
C HIS A 62 -7.44 -2.65 -6.86
N ASP A 63 -6.22 -2.18 -7.07
CA ASP A 63 -5.06 -3.01 -7.42
C ASP A 63 -3.88 -2.70 -6.50
N LEU A 64 -3.01 -3.68 -6.32
CA LEU A 64 -1.75 -3.52 -5.59
C LEU A 64 -0.58 -3.60 -6.56
N GLU A 65 0.15 -2.51 -6.69
CA GLU A 65 1.40 -2.46 -7.44
C GLU A 65 2.60 -2.44 -6.50
N PRO A 66 3.60 -3.33 -6.65
CA PRO A 66 4.81 -3.28 -5.86
C PRO A 66 5.59 -1.98 -6.13
N ILE A 67 6.17 -1.39 -5.09
CA ILE A 67 7.08 -0.26 -5.23
C ILE A 67 8.45 -0.82 -5.62
N THR A 68 8.76 -0.79 -6.92
CA THR A 68 10.12 -1.03 -7.41
C THR A 68 11.00 0.16 -7.04
N ILE A 69 12.20 -0.15 -6.52
CA ILE A 69 13.13 0.83 -5.96
C ILE A 69 13.61 1.84 -7.04
N ASP A 70 13.46 1.52 -8.32
CA ASP A 70 13.76 2.41 -9.45
C ASP A 70 12.91 3.68 -9.53
N THR A 71 11.66 3.66 -9.03
CA THR A 71 10.74 4.81 -9.15
C THR A 71 11.02 5.92 -8.13
N GLN A 72 11.86 5.68 -7.11
CA GLN A 72 12.23 6.70 -6.13
C GLN A 72 13.30 7.68 -6.66
N ARG A 73 13.96 7.41 -7.80
CA ARG A 73 15.02 8.27 -8.34
C ARG A 73 14.53 9.44 -9.19
N GLN A 74 13.28 9.45 -9.64
CA GLN A 74 12.78 10.46 -10.60
C GLN A 74 12.10 11.69 -9.99
N LYS A 75 11.87 11.76 -8.66
CA LYS A 75 11.28 12.96 -8.02
C LYS A 75 12.31 13.90 -7.37
N GLN A 76 13.61 13.67 -7.57
CA GLN A 76 14.67 14.50 -6.95
C GLN A 76 15.54 15.28 -7.95
N THR A 77 15.17 15.32 -9.23
CA THR A 77 15.96 16.03 -10.26
C THR A 77 15.09 16.92 -11.15
N VAL A 78 14.42 17.91 -10.57
CA VAL A 78 14.13 19.21 -11.22
C VAL A 78 13.97 20.28 -10.14
N SER A 79 15.06 20.60 -9.43
CA SER A 79 15.18 21.88 -8.74
C SER A 79 16.63 22.34 -8.84
N GLY A 80 16.81 23.41 -9.61
CA GLY A 80 18.07 24.00 -10.07
C GLY A 80 17.87 24.37 -11.53
N ALA A 81 17.40 25.56 -11.92
CA ALA A 81 17.91 26.90 -11.61
C ALA A 81 19.45 26.86 -11.69
N THR A 82 20.09 27.30 -12.76
CA THR A 82 20.04 28.65 -13.36
C THR A 82 20.54 28.59 -14.79
#